data_AF-A0A554KH65-F1
#
_entry.id   AF-A0A554KH65-F1
#
_cell.length_a   1.000
_cell.length_b   1.000
_cell.length_c   1.000
_cell.angle_alpha   90.00
_cell.angle_beta   90.00
_cell.angle_gamma   90.00
#
_symmetry.space_group_name_H-M   'P 1'
#
loop_
_entity.id
_entity.type
_entity.pdbx_description
1 polymer ?
#
loop_
_entity_poly.entity_id
_entity_poly.type
_entity_poly.pdbx_seq_one_letter_code
_entity_poly.pdbx_strand_id
1 'polypeptide(L)'
;MIKFGSIFRYNENYYVYLGQTEDIIYAARILNRDQTKELQRLDKNSENKHIKRPIDDSTIFCFVILSTDNFHEQAASLHNSQYDTDVHPELIGELNSEDVENLKKEIEEKSAIPSSLKEIVRRTFQ
;
A
#
# COMPACT_ATOMS: atom_id res chain seq x y z
N MET A 1 16.24 1.54 -11.61
CA MET A 1 14.98 2.25 -11.93
C MET A 1 13.93 1.72 -10.97
N ILE A 2 13.25 2.59 -10.24
CA ILE A 2 12.18 2.18 -9.32
C ILE A 2 10.97 1.73 -10.16
N LYS A 3 10.35 0.62 -9.78
CA LYS A 3 9.17 0.06 -10.47
C LYS A 3 8.11 -0.31 -9.44
N PHE A 4 6.89 -0.60 -9.90
CA PHE A 4 5.83 -1.10 -9.03
C PHE A 4 6.34 -2.31 -8.21
N GLY A 5 6.11 -2.29 -6.89
CA GLY A 5 6.57 -3.33 -5.98
C GLY A 5 8.01 -3.19 -5.52
N SER A 6 8.77 -2.19 -6.00
CA SER A 6 10.08 -1.85 -5.44
C SER A 6 9.92 -1.40 -3.98
N ILE A 7 10.73 -1.97 -3.11
CA ILE A 7 10.77 -1.62 -1.70
C ILE A 7 11.88 -0.60 -1.49
N PHE A 8 11.53 0.49 -0.85
CA PHE A 8 12.48 1.54 -0.51
C PHE A 8 12.37 1.98 0.94
N ARG A 9 13.45 2.54 1.45
CA ARG A 9 13.51 3.20 2.75
C ARG A 9 13.44 4.71 2.57
N TYR A 10 12.61 5.34 3.39
CA TYR A 10 12.57 6.79 3.54
C TYR A 10 12.41 7.13 5.01
N ASN A 11 13.29 7.98 5.54
CA ASN A 11 13.45 8.20 6.98
C ASN A 11 13.62 6.87 7.74
N GLU A 12 12.80 6.65 8.77
CA GLU A 12 12.81 5.46 9.61
C GLU A 12 11.80 4.38 9.16
N ASN A 13 11.21 4.53 7.97
CA ASN A 13 10.13 3.67 7.50
C ASN A 13 10.46 3.00 6.17
N TYR A 14 9.79 1.87 5.96
CA TYR A 14 9.85 1.10 4.74
C TYR A 14 8.57 1.29 3.94
N TYR A 15 8.72 1.32 2.62
CA TYR A 15 7.64 1.61 1.70
C TYR A 15 7.72 0.72 0.46
N VAL A 16 6.56 0.44 -0.13
CA VAL A 16 6.41 -0.17 -1.43
C VAL A 16 6.01 0.91 -2.43
N TYR A 17 6.79 1.09 -3.48
CA TYR A 17 6.45 2.01 -4.57
C TYR A 17 5.29 1.46 -5.39
N LEU A 18 4.26 2.31 -5.60
CA LEU A 18 3.04 1.97 -6.34
C LEU A 18 2.93 2.72 -7.67
N GLY A 19 3.66 3.82 -7.85
CA GLY A 19 3.59 4.65 -9.05
C GLY A 19 3.85 6.11 -8.74
N GLN A 20 3.91 6.95 -9.78
CA GLN A 20 4.02 8.40 -9.60
C GLN A 20 3.33 9.17 -10.73
N THR A 21 2.88 10.38 -10.42
CA THR A 21 2.58 11.44 -11.39
C THR A 21 3.75 12.42 -11.47
N GLU A 22 3.59 13.54 -12.17
CA GLU A 22 4.61 14.62 -12.20
C GLU A 22 4.84 15.21 -10.80
N ASP A 23 3.78 15.31 -9.99
CA ASP A 23 3.83 15.99 -8.69
C ASP A 23 3.82 15.06 -7.46
N ILE A 24 3.47 13.77 -7.63
CA ILE A 24 3.17 12.89 -6.49
C ILE A 24 3.75 11.50 -6.71
N ILE A 25 4.45 10.98 -5.69
CA ILE A 25 4.79 9.55 -5.56
C ILE A 25 3.73 8.85 -4.73
N TYR A 26 3.15 7.77 -5.26
CA TYR A 26 2.31 6.84 -4.53
C TYR A 26 3.15 5.71 -3.94
N ALA A 27 3.12 5.55 -2.63
CA ALA A 27 3.81 4.48 -1.92
C ALA A 27 3.01 3.93 -0.72
N ALA A 28 2.93 2.61 -0.58
CA ALA A 28 2.33 1.96 0.58
C ALA A 28 3.36 1.86 1.71
N ARG A 29 3.01 2.29 2.92
CA ARG A 29 3.90 2.14 4.08
C ARG A 29 3.85 0.71 4.58
N ILE A 30 5.01 0.09 4.77
CA ILE A 30 5.12 -1.19 5.45
C ILE A 30 5.08 -0.94 6.96
N LEU A 31 4.01 -1.39 7.59
CA LEU A 31 3.77 -1.25 9.02
C LEU A 31 4.58 -2.27 9.81
N ASN A 32 4.92 -1.95 11.06
CA ASN A 32 5.49 -2.96 11.94
C ASN A 32 4.43 -3.99 12.37
N ARG A 33 4.85 -5.07 13.03
CA ARG A 33 3.95 -6.17 13.41
C ARG A 33 2.83 -5.75 14.37
N ASP A 34 3.11 -4.85 15.30
CA ASP A 34 2.11 -4.41 16.28
C ASP A 34 1.04 -3.53 15.61
N GLN A 35 1.47 -2.60 14.75
CA GLN A 35 0.58 -1.81 13.91
C GLN A 35 -0.23 -2.69 12.97
N THR A 36 0.38 -3.75 12.40
CA THR A 36 -0.31 -4.70 11.53
C THR A 36 -1.41 -5.47 12.28
N LYS A 37 -1.12 -5.95 13.50
CA LYS A 37 -2.11 -6.62 14.35
C LYS A 37 -3.27 -5.70 14.72
N GLU A 38 -2.96 -4.44 15.06
CA GLU A 38 -4.00 -3.46 15.36
C GLU A 38 -4.89 -3.21 14.14
N LEU A 39 -4.29 -3.02 12.97
CA LEU A 39 -5.01 -2.83 11.71
C LEU A 39 -5.92 -4.02 11.39
N GLN A 40 -5.40 -5.25 11.46
CA GLN A 40 -6.19 -6.47 11.27
C GLN A 40 -7.33 -6.62 12.28
N ARG A 41 -7.13 -6.18 13.52
CA ARG A 41 -8.19 -6.19 14.54
C ARG A 41 -9.30 -5.19 14.20
N LEU A 42 -8.93 -4.01 13.70
CA LEU A 42 -9.89 -3.00 13.28
C LEU A 42 -10.70 -3.50 12.07
N ASP A 43 -10.03 -4.09 11.09
CA ASP A 43 -10.63 -4.63 9.86
C ASP A 43 -11.66 -5.73 10.14
N LYS A 44 -11.28 -6.72 10.96
CA LYS A 44 -12.20 -7.77 11.42
C LYS A 44 -13.41 -7.22 12.17
N ASN A 45 -13.22 -6.16 12.95
CA ASN A 45 -14.32 -5.54 13.71
C ASN A 45 -15.26 -4.70 12.82
N SER A 46 -14.78 -4.15 11.70
CA SER A 46 -15.63 -3.49 10.70
C SER A 46 -16.47 -4.49 9.92
N GLU A 47 -15.92 -5.64 9.52
CA GLU A 47 -16.68 -6.68 8.81
C GLU A 47 -17.83 -7.25 9.66
N ASN A 48 -17.58 -7.44 10.96
CA ASN A 48 -18.55 -8.04 11.88
C ASN A 48 -19.67 -7.09 12.34
N LYS A 49 -19.58 -5.79 12.01
CA LYS A 49 -20.59 -4.81 12.40
C LYS A 49 -21.23 -4.24 11.13
N HIS A 50 -22.55 -4.43 10.96
CA HIS A 50 -23.41 -3.69 10.01
C HIS A 50 -23.47 -2.17 10.31
N ILE A 51 -22.39 -1.56 10.79
CA ILE A 51 -22.32 -0.13 10.99
C ILE A 51 -21.98 0.44 9.62
N LYS A 52 -22.99 1.03 8.98
CA LYS A 52 -22.82 2.00 7.89
C LYS A 52 -21.98 3.16 8.43
N ARG A 53 -20.66 3.03 8.41
CA ARG A 53 -19.77 4.15 8.70
C ARG A 53 -19.69 5.03 7.45
N PRO A 54 -19.64 6.36 7.62
CA PRO A 54 -19.47 7.27 6.51
C PRO A 54 -18.15 6.96 5.79
N ILE A 55 -18.18 7.14 4.48
CA ILE A 55 -17.28 6.60 3.46
C ILE A 55 -15.79 7.04 3.60
N ASP A 56 -15.48 7.95 4.54
CA ASP A 56 -14.11 8.42 4.82
C ASP A 56 -13.18 7.40 5.51
N ASP A 57 -13.72 6.39 6.22
CA ASP A 57 -12.89 5.36 6.89
C ASP A 57 -12.38 4.27 5.93
N SER A 58 -12.82 4.27 4.66
CA SER A 58 -12.54 3.19 3.69
C SER A 58 -11.08 3.07 3.28
N THR A 59 -10.30 4.15 3.43
CA THR A 59 -8.86 4.18 3.06
C THR A 59 -7.98 3.48 4.10
N ILE A 60 -8.41 3.42 5.37
CA ILE A 60 -7.64 2.75 6.45
C ILE A 60 -7.57 1.24 6.19
N PHE A 61 -8.61 0.66 5.57
CA PHE A 61 -8.71 -0.77 5.27
C PHE A 61 -8.15 -1.17 3.90
N CYS A 62 -7.41 -0.27 3.23
CA CYS A 62 -6.71 -0.61 2.01
C CYS A 62 -5.29 -1.07 2.37
N PHE A 63 -5.08 -2.39 2.47
CA PHE A 63 -3.79 -2.97 2.81
C PHE A 63 -3.64 -4.40 2.30
N VAL A 64 -2.40 -4.84 2.16
CA VAL A 64 -2.04 -6.23 1.87
C VAL A 64 -1.09 -6.74 2.94
N ILE A 65 -1.32 -7.96 3.44
CA ILE A 65 -0.39 -8.65 4.34
C ILE A 65 0.67 -9.31 3.47
N LEU A 66 1.94 -8.91 3.67
CA LEU A 66 3.05 -9.35 2.83
C LEU A 66 3.53 -10.75 3.22
N SER A 67 3.82 -11.56 2.20
CA SER A 67 4.51 -12.84 2.34
C SER A 67 6.02 -12.74 2.09
N THR A 68 6.52 -11.61 1.54
CA THR A 68 7.94 -11.33 1.25
C THR A 68 8.82 -11.46 2.51
N ASP A 69 9.89 -12.26 2.45
CA ASP A 69 10.70 -12.72 3.60
C ASP A 69 11.02 -11.65 4.66
N ASN A 70 11.62 -10.52 4.26
CA ASN A 70 12.03 -9.45 5.17
C ASN A 70 10.87 -8.67 5.79
N PHE A 71 9.66 -8.85 5.26
CA PHE A 71 8.44 -8.14 5.64
C PHE A 71 7.27 -9.09 5.90
N HIS A 72 7.56 -10.37 6.17
CA HIS A 72 6.56 -11.40 6.37
C HIS A 72 5.61 -11.06 7.53
N GLU A 73 4.30 -11.22 7.30
CA GLU A 73 3.21 -10.85 8.22
C GLU A 73 3.10 -9.35 8.54
N GLN A 74 3.73 -8.48 7.75
CA GLN A 74 3.59 -7.04 7.87
C GLN A 74 2.62 -6.50 6.83
N ALA A 75 1.85 -5.47 7.18
CA ALA A 75 0.92 -4.84 6.26
C ALA A 75 1.61 -3.77 5.41
N ALA A 76 1.46 -3.84 4.10
CA ALA A 76 1.62 -2.71 3.20
C ALA A 76 0.32 -1.90 3.20
N SER A 77 0.29 -0.80 3.96
CA SER A 77 -0.88 0.07 4.09
C SER A 77 -0.85 1.19 3.05
N LEU A 78 -1.95 1.35 2.31
CA LEU A 78 -2.11 2.38 1.29
C LEU A 78 -2.61 3.72 1.86
N HIS A 79 -2.76 3.82 3.19
CA HIS A 79 -3.19 5.03 3.88
C HIS A 79 -2.13 6.14 3.79
N ASN A 80 -2.53 7.35 3.38
CA ASN A 80 -1.65 8.52 3.20
C ASN A 80 -0.40 8.21 2.36
N SER A 81 -0.62 7.55 1.21
CA SER A 81 0.44 7.05 0.33
C SER A 81 1.10 8.10 -0.57
N GLN A 82 0.87 9.39 -0.36
CA GLN A 82 1.33 10.45 -1.27
C GLN A 82 2.55 11.19 -0.69
N TYR A 83 3.63 11.23 -1.46
CA TYR A 83 4.87 11.91 -1.13
C TYR A 83 5.27 12.85 -2.27
N ASP A 84 6.00 13.92 -1.94
CA ASP A 84 6.61 14.82 -2.91
C ASP A 84 7.69 14.07 -3.73
N THR A 85 7.90 14.47 -4.98
CA THR A 85 8.83 13.81 -5.91
C THR A 85 10.31 14.09 -5.60
N ASP A 86 10.60 15.09 -4.77
CA ASP A 86 11.95 15.43 -4.29
C ASP A 86 12.53 14.41 -3.28
N VAL A 87 11.81 13.33 -2.99
CA VAL A 87 12.32 12.24 -2.15
C VAL A 87 13.35 11.41 -2.91
N HIS A 88 14.53 11.21 -2.31
CA HIS A 88 15.57 10.30 -2.80
C HIS A 88 15.55 8.98 -2.00
N PRO A 89 14.71 8.01 -2.39
CA PRO A 89 14.54 6.78 -1.63
C PRO A 89 15.74 5.84 -1.78
N GLU A 90 16.16 5.22 -0.69
CA GLU A 90 17.13 4.12 -0.73
C GLU A 90 16.41 2.84 -1.16
N LEU A 91 16.73 2.31 -2.34
CA LEU A 91 16.17 1.04 -2.81
C LEU A 91 16.77 -0.11 -2.00
N ILE A 92 15.92 -0.92 -1.37
CA ILE A 92 16.32 -2.00 -0.46
C ILE A 92 15.89 -3.39 -0.95
N GLY A 93 14.95 -3.47 -1.90
CA GLY A 93 14.49 -4.75 -2.42
C GLY A 93 13.27 -4.63 -3.32
N GLU A 94 12.62 -5.76 -3.54
CA GLU A 94 11.40 -5.89 -4.32
C GLU A 94 10.47 -6.88 -3.63
N LEU A 95 9.16 -6.65 -3.75
CA LEU A 95 8.16 -7.62 -3.33
C LEU A 95 8.22 -8.88 -4.18
N ASN A 96 7.85 -10.01 -3.60
CA ASN A 96 7.63 -11.23 -4.35
C ASN A 96 6.40 -11.11 -5.29
N SER A 97 6.28 -12.03 -6.25
CA SER A 97 5.22 -11.97 -7.25
C SER A 97 3.80 -12.09 -6.69
N GLU A 98 3.63 -12.81 -5.58
CA GLU A 98 2.32 -12.96 -4.92
C GLU A 98 1.85 -11.63 -4.31
N ASP A 99 2.74 -10.96 -3.57
CA ASP A 99 2.47 -9.67 -2.94
C ASP A 99 2.22 -8.57 -3.98
N VAL A 100 2.94 -8.61 -5.10
CA VAL A 100 2.71 -7.70 -6.25
C VAL A 100 1.30 -7.86 -6.79
N GLU A 101 0.85 -9.09 -7.03
CA GLU A 101 -0.49 -9.36 -7.57
C GLU A 101 -1.58 -8.98 -6.55
N ASN A 102 -1.37 -9.31 -5.28
CA ASN A 102 -2.29 -8.94 -4.21
C ASN A 102 -2.44 -7.41 -4.09
N LEU A 103 -1.33 -6.66 -4.17
CA LEU A 103 -1.37 -5.18 -4.13
C LEU A 103 -2.08 -4.60 -5.34
N LYS A 104 -1.81 -5.12 -6.54
CA LYS A 104 -2.50 -4.70 -7.75
C LYS A 104 -4.02 -4.89 -7.60
N LYS A 105 -4.45 -6.08 -7.17
CA LYS A 105 -5.85 -6.41 -6.96
C LYS A 105 -6.51 -5.48 -5.94
N GLU A 106 -5.85 -5.26 -4.81
CA GLU A 106 -6.32 -4.34 -3.76
C GLU A 106 -6.53 -2.91 -4.31
N ILE A 107 -5.56 -2.39 -5.08
CA ILE A 107 -5.66 -1.07 -5.72
C ILE A 107 -6.82 -1.00 -6.71
N GLU A 108 -7.01 -2.03 -7.53
CA GLU A 108 -8.04 -2.04 -8.56
C GLU A 108 -9.45 -2.14 -7.95
N GLU A 109 -9.65 -3.01 -6.96
CA GLU A 109 -10.96 -3.36 -6.41
C GLU A 109 -11.48 -2.35 -5.38
N LYS A 110 -10.60 -1.75 -4.55
CA LYS A 110 -11.05 -0.85 -3.47
C LYS A 110 -11.48 0.51 -3.99
N SER A 111 -12.71 0.92 -3.71
CA SER A 111 -13.26 2.21 -4.15
C SER A 111 -12.57 3.43 -3.53
N ALA A 112 -11.94 3.27 -2.37
CA ALA A 112 -11.25 4.32 -1.64
C ALA A 112 -9.93 4.77 -2.31
N ILE A 113 -9.40 3.96 -3.23
CA ILE A 113 -8.13 4.24 -3.88
C ILE A 113 -8.33 5.26 -5.02
N PRO A 114 -7.53 6.35 -5.09
CA PRO A 114 -7.64 7.36 -6.13
C PRO A 114 -7.57 6.79 -7.54
N SER A 115 -8.46 7.26 -8.43
CA SER A 115 -8.52 6.83 -9.83
C SER A 115 -7.19 7.03 -10.58
N SER A 116 -6.43 8.07 -10.23
CA SER A 116 -5.08 8.34 -10.76
C SER A 116 -4.13 7.17 -10.52
N LEU A 117 -4.08 6.66 -9.28
CA LEU A 117 -3.25 5.51 -8.94
C LEU A 117 -3.71 4.25 -9.68
N LYS A 118 -5.03 4.02 -9.77
CA LYS A 118 -5.59 2.87 -10.52
C LYS A 118 -5.17 2.91 -11.99
N GLU A 119 -5.19 4.09 -12.60
CA GLU A 119 -4.78 4.26 -14.00
C GLU A 119 -3.29 3.99 -14.19
N ILE A 120 -2.43 4.50 -13.29
CA ILE A 120 -0.98 4.24 -13.32
C ILE A 120 -0.71 2.75 -13.23
N VAL A 121 -1.34 2.05 -12.28
CA VAL A 121 -1.18 0.61 -12.09
C VAL A 121 -1.64 -0.14 -13.34
N ARG A 122 -2.83 0.16 -13.88
CA ARG A 122 -3.32 -0.49 -15.12
C ARG A 122 -2.35 -0.34 -16.29
N ARG A 123 -1.78 0.86 -16.50
CA ARG A 123 -0.81 1.09 -17.58
C ARG A 123 0.52 0.36 -17.35
N THR A 124 0.90 0.12 -16.11
CA THR A 124 2.15 -0.58 -15.74
C THR A 124 2.10 -2.07 -16.10
N PHE A 125 0.91 -2.67 -16.14
CA PHE A 125 0.70 -4.11 -16.36
C PHE A 125 -0.04 -4.44 -17.67
N GLN A 126 -0.11 -3.50 -18.62
CA GLN A 126 -0.58 -3.72 -20.00
C GLN A 126 0.55 -4.22 -20.89
#